data_AF-A0A4R8TIE4-F1
#
_entry.id   AF-A0A4R8TIE4-F1
#
_cell.length_a   1.000
_cell.length_b   1.000
_cell.length_c   1.000
_cell.angle_alpha   90.00
_cell.angle_beta   90.00
_cell.angle_gamma   90.00
#
_symmetry.space_group_name_H-M   'P 1'
#
loop_
_entity.id
_entity.type
_entity.pdbx_description
1 polymer ?
#
loop_
_entity_poly.entity_id
_entity_poly.type
_entity_poly.pdbx_seq_one_letter_code
_entity_poly.pdbx_strand_id
1 'polypeptide(L)'
;MRIGCLQFAPQVGDIDNNLNRADSVLSKADTDDLDLLVLPELAFSGYNFKSLQHISPYLEPSGSGITSLWARTTALKYNCNVVVGYPEKVDVSNQWPTGPEYYNSAIVVNGDGETIANYRKSFLYYTDETWALEGNAGFFEGWIPGLGNASIGICMDLNPYKFQAPWHAFEFAFHILENESNLVIVSMAWMTREDGRMFSRMPNEPDMDTLTYWVTRLEPLIRSENEDEIIVVFCNRTGTEDDVVYAGTSAVVGVQDGEVKIYGLLGRGEKELLVVDTSNPPYAKLVYRPESERPSAVHSELQRLFFPHADATNVSAHQTVVSFCKPSETSYQICQGATQHSDTPARYLYYEYISGGRGELSWRRQHQSSHANGSKSDTHGYATEVDHSAISSTRTMAIGQSHPAEWSVRPVDAFRSVSAIDSVRAIRELRSFHQYRHVESSSARR
;
A
#
# COMPACT_ATOMS: atom_id res chain seq x y z
N MET A 1 -4.93 -6.69 16.46
CA MET A 1 -4.98 -7.08 15.04
C MET A 1 -3.62 -6.77 14.44
N ARG A 2 -3.01 -7.72 13.73
CA ARG A 2 -1.75 -7.54 13.03
C ARG A 2 -2.00 -7.19 11.56
N ILE A 3 -1.64 -5.97 11.18
CA ILE A 3 -1.98 -5.33 9.91
C ILE A 3 -0.70 -5.07 9.12
N GLY A 4 -0.69 -5.48 7.85
CA GLY A 4 0.34 -5.18 6.87
C GLY A 4 -0.14 -4.17 5.84
N CYS A 5 0.57 -3.05 5.62
CA CYS A 5 0.36 -2.15 4.47
C CYS A 5 1.54 -2.26 3.51
N LEU A 6 1.31 -2.80 2.30
CA LEU A 6 2.36 -2.96 1.31
C LEU A 6 2.51 -1.67 0.51
N GLN A 7 3.48 -0.84 0.88
CA GLN A 7 3.83 0.34 0.11
C GLN A 7 4.91 0.00 -0.92
N PHE A 8 4.60 0.20 -2.20
CA PHE A 8 5.57 0.03 -3.27
C PHE A 8 5.28 0.96 -4.45
N ALA A 9 6.17 0.92 -5.44
CA ALA A 9 6.08 1.74 -6.65
C ALA A 9 5.79 0.87 -7.88
N PRO A 10 4.51 0.53 -8.14
CA PRO A 10 4.16 -0.10 -9.40
C PRO A 10 4.40 0.84 -10.59
N GLN A 11 4.41 0.30 -11.80
CA GLN A 11 4.59 1.04 -13.04
C GLN A 11 3.48 0.69 -14.02
N VAL A 12 2.96 1.69 -14.74
CA VAL A 12 1.85 1.54 -15.69
C VAL A 12 2.16 0.43 -16.70
N GLY A 13 1.27 -0.57 -16.74
CA GLY A 13 1.32 -1.69 -17.70
C GLY A 13 2.40 -2.75 -17.47
N ASP A 14 3.21 -2.61 -16.42
CA ASP A 14 4.36 -3.49 -16.13
C ASP A 14 3.98 -4.64 -15.16
N ILE A 15 2.95 -5.41 -15.52
CA ILE A 15 2.25 -6.38 -14.63
C ILE A 15 3.22 -7.33 -13.93
N ASP A 16 4.05 -8.05 -14.69
CA ASP A 16 4.94 -9.08 -14.15
C ASP A 16 5.96 -8.50 -13.16
N ASN A 17 6.53 -7.34 -13.49
CA ASN A 17 7.47 -6.70 -12.59
C ASN A 17 6.79 -6.06 -11.38
N ASN A 18 5.54 -5.60 -11.50
CA ASN A 18 4.78 -5.11 -10.35
C ASN A 18 4.50 -6.23 -9.34
N LEU A 19 4.11 -7.41 -9.82
CA LEU A 19 3.98 -8.61 -9.00
C LEU A 19 5.32 -8.96 -8.32
N ASN A 20 6.41 -9.03 -9.08
CA ASN A 20 7.75 -9.30 -8.55
C ASN A 20 8.20 -8.26 -7.52
N ARG A 21 7.86 -6.97 -7.70
CA ARG A 21 8.16 -5.90 -6.74
C ARG A 21 7.41 -6.12 -5.43
N ALA A 22 6.12 -6.45 -5.47
CA ALA A 22 5.34 -6.77 -4.28
C ALA A 22 5.89 -8.00 -3.54
N ASP A 23 6.19 -9.08 -4.26
CA ASP A 23 6.78 -10.30 -3.68
C ASP A 23 8.16 -10.04 -3.08
N SER A 24 8.96 -9.17 -3.70
CA SER A 24 10.27 -8.76 -3.19
C SER A 24 10.19 -7.96 -1.90
N VAL A 25 9.11 -7.20 -1.69
CA VAL A 25 8.84 -6.50 -0.43
C VAL A 25 8.40 -7.50 0.64
N LEU A 26 7.42 -8.36 0.33
CA LEU A 26 6.88 -9.34 1.28
C LEU A 26 7.93 -10.35 1.74
N SER A 27 8.80 -10.81 0.84
CA SER A 27 9.84 -11.80 1.17
C SER A 27 10.91 -11.31 2.16
N LYS A 28 10.98 -10.01 2.41
CA LYS A 28 11.94 -9.39 3.36
C LYS A 28 11.28 -8.92 4.65
N ALA A 29 9.94 -8.94 4.69
CA ALA A 29 9.17 -8.39 5.79
C ALA A 29 8.80 -9.46 6.82
N ASP A 30 8.43 -9.00 8.01
CA ASP A 30 7.89 -9.86 9.06
C ASP A 30 6.39 -10.10 8.84
N THR A 31 6.09 -11.15 8.07
CA THR A 31 4.73 -11.52 7.64
C THR A 31 4.06 -12.55 8.54
N ASP A 32 4.68 -12.90 9.67
CA ASP A 32 4.14 -13.92 10.57
C ASP A 32 2.81 -13.42 11.17
N ASP A 33 1.85 -14.32 11.38
CA ASP A 33 0.58 -14.03 12.08
C ASP A 33 -0.18 -12.77 11.62
N LEU A 34 -0.09 -12.41 10.32
CA LEU A 34 -0.87 -11.29 9.78
C LEU A 34 -2.36 -11.64 9.81
N ASP A 35 -3.19 -10.74 10.34
CA ASP A 35 -4.66 -10.84 10.23
C ASP A 35 -5.14 -10.25 8.89
N LEU A 36 -4.47 -9.17 8.46
CA LEU A 36 -4.85 -8.36 7.30
C LEU A 36 -3.61 -7.85 6.55
N LEU A 37 -3.59 -8.01 5.23
CA LEU A 37 -2.64 -7.41 4.31
C LEU A 37 -3.39 -6.52 3.30
N VAL A 38 -3.04 -5.23 3.26
CA VAL A 38 -3.65 -4.26 2.35
C VAL A 38 -2.63 -3.83 1.30
N LEU A 39 -3.05 -3.82 0.04
CA LEU A 39 -2.29 -3.31 -1.09
C LEU A 39 -2.89 -2.00 -1.63
N PRO A 40 -2.09 -1.20 -2.35
CA PRO A 40 -2.53 0.05 -2.95
C PRO A 40 -3.56 -0.14 -4.06
N GLU A 41 -4.14 0.99 -4.46
CA GLU A 41 -5.07 1.08 -5.59
C GLU A 41 -4.35 0.69 -6.90
N LEU A 42 -5.02 -0.15 -7.72
CA LEU A 42 -4.49 -0.65 -8.99
C LEU A 42 -3.06 -1.23 -8.87
N ALA A 43 -2.83 -2.02 -7.82
CA ALA A 43 -1.50 -2.43 -7.36
C ALA A 43 -0.62 -3.03 -8.47
N PHE A 44 -1.18 -3.87 -9.33
CA PHE A 44 -0.38 -4.58 -10.34
C PHE A 44 -0.42 -3.96 -11.73
N SER A 45 -1.38 -3.09 -12.02
CA SER A 45 -1.47 -2.42 -13.33
C SER A 45 -0.73 -1.09 -13.40
N GLY A 46 -0.41 -0.47 -12.26
CA GLY A 46 -0.13 0.97 -12.23
C GLY A 46 -1.42 1.79 -12.37
N TYR A 47 -1.34 3.12 -12.34
CA TYR A 47 -2.53 3.97 -12.17
C TYR A 47 -2.75 4.98 -13.28
N ASN A 48 -1.70 5.66 -13.77
CA ASN A 48 -1.80 6.84 -14.64
C ASN A 48 -2.20 6.54 -16.11
N PHE A 49 -3.25 5.74 -16.31
CA PHE A 49 -3.83 5.46 -17.62
C PHE A 49 -4.58 6.68 -18.16
N LYS A 50 -4.41 6.96 -19.45
CA LYS A 50 -4.88 8.21 -20.07
C LYS A 50 -6.20 8.04 -20.85
N SER A 51 -6.64 6.81 -21.06
CA SER A 51 -7.85 6.47 -21.78
C SER A 51 -8.24 5.02 -21.57
N LEU A 52 -9.49 4.68 -21.93
CA LEU A 52 -9.96 3.31 -22.01
C LEU A 52 -9.05 2.43 -22.87
N GLN A 53 -8.56 2.91 -24.03
CA GLN A 53 -7.66 2.12 -24.88
C GLN A 53 -6.33 1.83 -24.20
N HIS A 54 -5.81 2.75 -23.38
CA HIS A 54 -4.55 2.57 -22.67
C HIS A 54 -4.67 1.50 -21.58
N ILE A 55 -5.75 1.49 -20.80
CA ILE A 55 -5.95 0.48 -19.74
C ILE A 55 -6.49 -0.86 -20.26
N SER A 56 -7.16 -0.88 -21.41
CA SER A 56 -7.85 -2.06 -21.96
C SER A 56 -7.05 -3.38 -21.92
N PRO A 57 -5.73 -3.41 -22.21
CA PRO A 57 -4.94 -4.64 -22.14
C PRO A 57 -4.75 -5.21 -20.73
N TYR A 58 -4.96 -4.40 -19.71
CA TYR A 58 -4.68 -4.71 -18.30
C TYR A 58 -5.94 -4.92 -17.46
N LEU A 59 -7.12 -4.74 -18.07
CA LEU A 59 -8.40 -5.02 -17.43
C LEU A 59 -8.54 -6.51 -17.12
N GLU A 60 -9.00 -6.81 -15.92
CA GLU A 60 -9.11 -8.17 -15.41
C GLU A 60 -10.58 -8.56 -15.22
N PRO A 61 -11.00 -9.78 -15.59
CA PRO A 61 -12.34 -10.27 -15.28
C PRO A 61 -12.63 -10.20 -13.78
N SER A 62 -13.84 -9.74 -13.43
CA SER A 62 -14.29 -9.64 -12.05
C SER A 62 -13.98 -10.93 -11.26
N GLY A 63 -13.23 -10.76 -10.17
CA GLY A 63 -12.83 -11.85 -9.26
C GLY A 63 -11.93 -12.95 -9.84
N SER A 64 -11.52 -12.91 -11.12
CA SER A 64 -10.89 -14.06 -11.80
C SER A 64 -9.67 -13.73 -12.67
N GLY A 65 -8.94 -12.66 -12.36
CA GLY A 65 -7.69 -12.25 -13.02
C GLY A 65 -6.39 -12.57 -12.28
N ILE A 66 -5.29 -11.99 -12.75
CA ILE A 66 -3.96 -12.17 -12.16
C ILE A 66 -3.88 -11.60 -10.75
N THR A 67 -4.57 -10.50 -10.48
CA THR A 67 -4.64 -9.88 -9.15
C THR A 67 -5.37 -10.78 -8.16
N SER A 68 -6.49 -11.39 -8.56
CA SER A 68 -7.20 -12.33 -7.68
C SER A 68 -6.44 -13.63 -7.47
N LEU A 69 -5.72 -14.12 -8.48
CA LEU A 69 -4.82 -15.27 -8.35
C LEU A 69 -3.67 -14.98 -7.37
N TRP A 70 -3.03 -13.82 -7.47
CA TRP A 70 -1.98 -13.40 -6.56
C TRP A 70 -2.52 -13.26 -5.14
N ALA A 71 -3.66 -12.56 -4.96
CA ALA A 71 -4.29 -12.35 -3.66
C ALA A 71 -4.63 -13.67 -2.97
N ARG A 72 -5.23 -14.62 -3.69
CA ARG A 72 -5.51 -15.96 -3.17
C ARG A 72 -4.26 -16.70 -2.75
N THR A 73 -3.21 -16.66 -3.57
CA THR A 73 -1.94 -17.36 -3.26
C THR A 73 -1.30 -16.76 -2.01
N THR A 74 -1.29 -15.43 -1.90
CA THR A 74 -0.77 -14.69 -0.75
C THR A 74 -1.59 -14.94 0.52
N ALA A 75 -2.92 -14.91 0.43
CA ALA A 75 -3.82 -15.16 1.55
C ALA A 75 -3.64 -16.57 2.12
N LEU A 76 -3.56 -17.59 1.25
CA LEU A 76 -3.28 -18.97 1.65
C LEU A 76 -1.89 -19.15 2.26
N LYS A 77 -0.88 -18.43 1.72
CA LYS A 77 0.51 -18.54 2.18
C LYS A 77 0.68 -17.98 3.60
N TYR A 78 0.08 -16.83 3.88
CA TYR A 78 0.22 -16.13 5.16
C TYR A 78 -0.96 -16.34 6.10
N ASN A 79 -1.99 -17.10 5.67
CA ASN A 79 -3.22 -17.36 6.42
C ASN A 79 -3.89 -16.06 6.92
N CYS A 80 -3.99 -15.08 6.03
CA CYS A 80 -4.49 -13.73 6.35
C CYS A 80 -5.56 -13.28 5.36
N ASN A 81 -6.32 -12.24 5.72
CA ASN A 81 -7.15 -11.53 4.74
C ASN A 81 -6.26 -10.64 3.86
N VAL A 82 -6.54 -10.58 2.56
CA VAL A 82 -5.82 -9.74 1.59
C VAL A 82 -6.79 -8.80 0.90
N VAL A 83 -6.52 -7.50 0.94
CA VAL A 83 -7.23 -6.47 0.18
C VAL A 83 -6.33 -5.92 -0.91
N VAL A 84 -6.76 -5.94 -2.16
CA VAL A 84 -5.95 -5.46 -3.29
C VAL A 84 -6.78 -4.77 -4.36
N GLY A 85 -6.29 -3.61 -4.82
CA GLY A 85 -6.90 -2.83 -5.90
C GLY A 85 -6.54 -3.36 -7.29
N TYR A 86 -7.51 -3.39 -8.20
CA TYR A 86 -7.35 -3.91 -9.58
C TYR A 86 -8.32 -3.25 -10.57
N PRO A 87 -7.98 -3.21 -11.87
CA PRO A 87 -8.85 -2.67 -12.91
C PRO A 87 -9.85 -3.74 -13.36
N GLU A 88 -11.08 -3.68 -12.83
CA GLU A 88 -12.13 -4.68 -13.05
C GLU A 88 -12.81 -4.52 -14.41
N LYS A 89 -13.09 -5.64 -15.06
CA LYS A 89 -13.99 -5.77 -16.20
C LYS A 89 -15.12 -6.72 -15.90
N VAL A 90 -16.35 -6.25 -16.13
CA VAL A 90 -17.57 -7.03 -16.01
C VAL A 90 -18.06 -7.41 -17.39
N ASP A 91 -18.27 -8.71 -17.60
CA ASP A 91 -18.95 -9.19 -18.78
C ASP A 91 -20.47 -9.07 -18.60
N VAL A 92 -21.05 -8.07 -19.25
CA VAL A 92 -22.51 -7.84 -19.28
C VAL A 92 -23.15 -8.36 -20.56
N SER A 93 -22.48 -9.26 -21.31
CA SER A 93 -23.03 -9.85 -22.55
C SER A 93 -24.43 -10.44 -22.38
N ASN A 94 -24.76 -10.91 -21.16
CA ASN A 94 -26.06 -11.45 -20.81
C ASN A 94 -27.16 -10.39 -20.61
N GLN A 95 -26.82 -9.10 -20.64
CA GLN A 95 -27.69 -7.94 -20.45
C GLN A 95 -27.76 -7.06 -21.72
N TRP A 96 -27.80 -7.68 -22.90
CA TRP A 96 -27.88 -6.98 -24.19
C TRP A 96 -29.04 -5.94 -24.21
N PRO A 97 -28.82 -4.69 -24.68
CA PRO A 97 -27.71 -4.20 -25.52
C PRO A 97 -26.55 -3.49 -24.77
N THR A 98 -26.27 -3.82 -23.50
CA THR A 98 -25.16 -3.17 -22.77
C THR A 98 -23.78 -3.65 -23.21
N GLY A 99 -22.82 -2.72 -23.29
CA GLY A 99 -21.39 -3.01 -23.49
C GLY A 99 -20.69 -3.30 -22.17
N PRO A 100 -19.49 -3.92 -22.18
CA PRO A 100 -18.75 -4.26 -20.97
C PRO A 100 -18.55 -3.04 -20.06
N GLU A 101 -18.68 -3.28 -18.75
CA GLU A 101 -18.50 -2.26 -17.72
C GLU A 101 -17.10 -2.41 -17.10
N TYR A 102 -16.49 -1.28 -16.75
CA TYR A 102 -15.14 -1.23 -16.19
C TYR A 102 -15.15 -0.42 -14.90
N TYR A 103 -14.40 -0.89 -13.91
CA TYR A 103 -14.40 -0.28 -12.59
C TYR A 103 -12.98 -0.25 -12.02
N ASN A 104 -12.72 0.77 -11.21
CA ASN A 104 -11.60 0.76 -10.29
C ASN A 104 -12.08 0.08 -9.00
N SER A 105 -11.51 -1.07 -8.68
CA SER A 105 -12.09 -1.98 -7.69
C SER A 105 -11.06 -2.48 -6.70
N ALA A 106 -11.52 -2.94 -5.54
CA ALA A 106 -10.72 -3.65 -4.56
C ALA A 106 -11.41 -4.97 -4.17
N ILE A 107 -10.69 -6.09 -4.26
CA ILE A 107 -11.17 -7.39 -3.78
C ILE A 107 -10.65 -7.69 -2.39
N VAL A 108 -11.44 -8.43 -1.61
CA VAL A 108 -11.04 -9.01 -0.33
C VAL A 108 -11.02 -10.53 -0.47
N VAL A 109 -9.88 -11.14 -0.18
CA VAL A 109 -9.69 -12.59 -0.19
C VAL A 109 -9.32 -13.06 1.20
N ASN A 110 -10.01 -14.07 1.73
CA ASN A 110 -9.78 -14.59 3.08
C ASN A 110 -8.62 -15.61 3.12
N GLY A 111 -8.24 -16.04 4.33
CA GLY A 111 -7.16 -17.02 4.55
C GLY A 111 -7.42 -18.41 3.93
N ASP A 112 -8.67 -18.74 3.60
CA ASP A 112 -9.04 -19.95 2.87
C ASP A 112 -8.89 -19.80 1.33
N GLY A 113 -8.53 -18.60 0.86
CA GLY A 113 -8.34 -18.29 -0.55
C GLY A 113 -9.65 -17.96 -1.30
N GLU A 114 -10.73 -17.67 -0.58
CA GLU A 114 -12.04 -17.31 -1.14
C GLU A 114 -12.19 -15.80 -1.23
N THR A 115 -12.69 -15.30 -2.36
CA THR A 115 -13.08 -13.90 -2.50
C THR A 115 -14.37 -13.66 -1.73
N ILE A 116 -14.29 -12.88 -0.65
CA ILE A 116 -15.42 -12.61 0.26
C ILE A 116 -16.04 -11.23 0.04
N ALA A 117 -15.37 -10.32 -0.67
CA ALA A 117 -15.93 -9.03 -1.08
C ALA A 117 -15.26 -8.48 -2.35
N ASN A 118 -15.97 -7.62 -3.07
CA ASN A 118 -15.48 -6.82 -4.19
C ASN A 118 -16.13 -5.43 -4.13
N TYR A 119 -15.32 -4.43 -3.78
CA TYR A 119 -15.72 -3.03 -3.73
C TYR A 119 -15.36 -2.32 -5.03
N ARG A 120 -16.22 -1.40 -5.50
CA ARG A 120 -15.99 -0.54 -6.66
C ARG A 120 -15.97 0.91 -6.20
N LYS A 121 -14.91 1.64 -6.57
CA LYS A 121 -14.68 3.04 -6.21
C LYS A 121 -15.92 3.87 -6.47
N SER A 122 -16.38 4.59 -5.45
CA SER A 122 -17.64 5.32 -5.51
C SER A 122 -17.43 6.70 -6.12
N PHE A 123 -16.35 7.39 -5.76
CA PHE A 123 -16.00 8.71 -6.27
C PHE A 123 -14.77 8.61 -7.16
N LEU A 124 -14.95 8.87 -8.46
CA LEU A 124 -13.85 8.82 -9.42
C LEU A 124 -12.96 10.05 -9.35
N TYR A 125 -11.66 9.84 -9.56
CA TYR A 125 -10.74 10.90 -9.89
C TYR A 125 -10.70 11.09 -11.41
N TYR A 126 -10.26 12.25 -11.91
CA TYR A 126 -10.27 12.53 -13.36
C TYR A 126 -9.54 11.47 -14.20
N THR A 127 -8.54 10.78 -13.62
CA THR A 127 -7.82 9.69 -14.31
C THR A 127 -8.75 8.49 -14.51
N ASP A 128 -9.52 8.14 -13.48
CA ASP A 128 -10.51 7.07 -13.52
C ASP A 128 -11.67 7.39 -14.47
N GLU A 129 -12.14 8.64 -14.50
CA GLU A 129 -13.25 9.09 -15.35
C GLU A 129 -13.01 8.85 -16.85
N THR A 130 -11.76 8.65 -17.28
CA THR A 130 -11.42 8.38 -18.69
C THR A 130 -11.71 6.94 -19.13
N TRP A 131 -11.95 6.03 -18.19
CA TRP A 131 -12.08 4.60 -18.49
C TRP A 131 -13.04 3.81 -17.59
N ALA A 132 -13.32 4.26 -16.37
CA ALA A 132 -14.13 3.57 -15.37
C ALA A 132 -15.51 4.20 -15.17
N LEU A 133 -16.42 3.39 -14.64
CA LEU A 133 -17.70 3.82 -14.07
C LEU A 133 -17.61 3.90 -12.54
N GLU A 134 -18.45 4.74 -11.94
CA GLU A 134 -18.66 4.78 -10.48
C GLU A 134 -19.32 3.47 -9.99
N GLY A 135 -18.93 3.00 -8.81
CA GLY A 135 -19.61 1.89 -8.13
C GLY A 135 -21.08 2.22 -7.84
N ASN A 136 -21.99 1.34 -8.24
CA ASN A 136 -23.43 1.56 -8.13
C ASN A 136 -24.01 1.31 -6.73
N ALA A 137 -23.24 0.71 -5.81
CA ALA A 137 -23.68 0.34 -4.47
C ALA A 137 -23.35 1.39 -3.39
N GLY A 138 -22.71 2.50 -3.76
CA GLY A 138 -22.15 3.44 -2.77
C GLY A 138 -20.84 2.91 -2.17
N PHE A 139 -20.46 3.44 -1.00
CA PHE A 139 -19.27 3.00 -0.28
C PHE A 139 -19.46 1.58 0.29
N PHE A 140 -18.38 0.82 0.43
CA PHE A 140 -18.48 -0.54 0.95
C PHE A 140 -18.88 -0.56 2.42
N GLU A 141 -19.81 -1.44 2.76
CA GLU A 141 -20.14 -1.87 4.10
C GLU A 141 -20.13 -3.41 4.15
N GLY A 142 -19.62 -3.99 5.22
CA GLY A 142 -19.71 -5.43 5.40
C GLY A 142 -18.90 -5.99 6.56
N TRP A 143 -19.37 -7.14 7.07
CA TRP A 143 -18.66 -7.92 8.06
C TRP A 143 -17.58 -8.81 7.40
N ILE A 144 -16.32 -8.61 7.79
CA ILE A 144 -15.20 -9.45 7.37
C ILE A 144 -14.88 -10.44 8.51
N PRO A 145 -15.00 -11.77 8.28
CA PRO A 145 -14.69 -12.77 9.28
C PRO A 145 -13.30 -12.59 9.90
N GLY A 146 -13.25 -12.53 11.23
CA GLY A 146 -12.01 -12.32 12.00
C GLY A 146 -11.57 -10.86 12.14
N LEU A 147 -12.08 -9.92 11.32
CA LEU A 147 -11.69 -8.50 11.38
C LEU A 147 -12.78 -7.58 11.92
N GLY A 148 -14.05 -7.95 11.72
CA GLY A 148 -15.20 -7.19 12.21
C GLY A 148 -15.97 -6.46 11.12
N ASN A 149 -16.69 -5.42 11.51
CA ASN A 149 -17.44 -4.58 10.60
C ASN A 149 -16.52 -3.57 9.91
N ALA A 150 -16.52 -3.58 8.59
CA ALA A 150 -15.55 -2.88 7.78
C ALA A 150 -16.18 -1.93 6.76
N SER A 151 -15.55 -0.77 6.61
CA SER A 151 -15.73 0.10 5.44
C SER A 151 -14.48 0.09 4.57
N ILE A 152 -14.66 0.05 3.26
CA ILE A 152 -13.57 0.13 2.29
C ILE A 152 -13.79 1.36 1.41
N GLY A 153 -12.75 2.17 1.27
CA GLY A 153 -12.67 3.29 0.35
C GLY A 153 -11.45 3.16 -0.56
N ILE A 154 -11.51 3.78 -1.73
CA ILE A 154 -10.41 3.86 -2.67
C ILE A 154 -10.09 5.34 -2.92
N CYS A 155 -8.93 5.78 -2.43
CA CYS A 155 -8.35 7.11 -2.66
C CYS A 155 -9.36 8.28 -2.61
N MET A 156 -9.90 8.65 -3.78
CA MET A 156 -10.81 9.77 -3.99
C MET A 156 -12.12 9.65 -3.22
N ASP A 157 -12.50 8.47 -2.73
CA ASP A 157 -13.65 8.28 -1.83
C ASP A 157 -13.54 9.12 -0.54
N LEU A 158 -12.34 9.49 -0.10
CA LEU A 158 -12.17 10.42 1.02
C LEU A 158 -12.59 11.86 0.68
N ASN A 159 -12.52 12.27 -0.57
CA ASN A 159 -12.73 13.66 -0.98
C ASN A 159 -14.22 14.00 -1.11
N PRO A 160 -14.57 15.31 -1.04
CA PRO A 160 -15.89 15.74 -1.46
C PRO A 160 -16.17 15.32 -2.90
N TYR A 161 -17.40 14.86 -3.18
CA TYR A 161 -17.78 14.36 -4.49
C TYR A 161 -17.38 15.32 -5.61
N LYS A 162 -16.58 14.82 -6.57
CA LYS A 162 -16.03 15.56 -7.73
C LYS A 162 -15.26 16.83 -7.40
N PHE A 163 -14.79 16.98 -6.15
CA PHE A 163 -14.27 18.24 -5.60
C PHE A 163 -15.26 19.41 -5.67
N GLN A 164 -16.56 19.12 -5.75
CA GLN A 164 -17.64 20.11 -5.89
C GLN A 164 -18.58 20.11 -4.70
N ALA A 165 -18.75 18.95 -4.03
CA ALA A 165 -19.54 18.90 -2.80
C ALA A 165 -18.90 19.77 -1.70
N PRO A 166 -19.70 20.28 -0.75
CA PRO A 166 -19.17 21.07 0.36
C PRO A 166 -18.11 20.31 1.14
N TRP A 167 -17.04 20.99 1.57
CA TRP A 167 -15.98 20.37 2.39
C TRP A 167 -16.51 19.62 3.60
N HIS A 168 -17.54 20.15 4.25
CA HIS A 168 -18.15 19.56 5.45
C HIS A 168 -19.14 18.43 5.17
N ALA A 169 -19.28 17.97 3.92
CA ALA A 169 -20.14 16.84 3.58
C ALA A 169 -19.61 15.51 4.14
N PHE A 170 -18.28 15.36 4.22
CA PHE A 170 -17.60 14.21 4.85
C PHE A 170 -18.24 12.84 4.54
N GLU A 171 -18.57 12.62 3.26
CA GLU A 171 -19.48 11.56 2.81
C GLU A 171 -19.03 10.17 3.29
N PHE A 172 -17.76 9.84 3.09
CA PHE A 172 -17.20 8.56 3.54
C PHE A 172 -17.09 8.45 5.07
N ALA A 173 -16.82 9.55 5.76
CA ALA A 173 -16.73 9.54 7.22
C ALA A 173 -18.09 9.27 7.89
N PHE A 174 -19.17 9.86 7.35
CA PHE A 174 -20.52 9.56 7.84
C PHE A 174 -20.93 8.13 7.50
N HIS A 175 -20.59 7.62 6.31
CA HIS A 175 -20.79 6.21 5.98
C HIS A 175 -20.13 5.26 6.99
N ILE A 176 -18.89 5.54 7.40
CA ILE A 176 -18.17 4.74 8.40
C ILE A 176 -18.94 4.69 9.74
N LEU A 177 -19.46 5.84 10.17
CA LEU A 177 -20.23 5.97 11.40
C LEU A 177 -21.61 5.29 11.31
N GLU A 178 -22.31 5.47 10.19
CA GLU A 178 -23.61 4.85 9.92
C GLU A 178 -23.51 3.31 9.88
N ASN A 179 -22.42 2.79 9.34
CA ASN A 179 -22.13 1.36 9.36
C ASN A 179 -21.56 0.88 10.70
N GLU A 180 -21.27 1.74 11.69
CA GLU A 180 -20.64 1.33 12.95
C GLU A 180 -19.36 0.50 12.73
N SER A 181 -18.50 0.95 11.81
CA SER A 181 -17.32 0.18 11.41
C SER A 181 -16.22 0.27 12.47
N ASN A 182 -15.64 -0.87 12.85
CA ASN A 182 -14.45 -0.92 13.71
C ASN A 182 -13.14 -0.94 12.88
N LEU A 183 -13.24 -1.23 11.59
CA LEU A 183 -12.10 -1.25 10.66
C LEU A 183 -12.43 -0.45 9.39
N VAL A 184 -11.53 0.44 9.00
CA VAL A 184 -11.63 1.22 7.77
C VAL A 184 -10.37 0.96 6.94
N ILE A 185 -10.54 0.56 5.69
CA ILE A 185 -9.44 0.28 4.77
C ILE A 185 -9.52 1.27 3.62
N VAL A 186 -8.45 2.02 3.40
CA VAL A 186 -8.34 2.96 2.29
C VAL A 186 -7.16 2.54 1.41
N SER A 187 -7.48 1.98 0.23
CA SER A 187 -6.51 1.58 -0.78
C SER A 187 -6.26 2.75 -1.75
N MET A 188 -5.02 3.16 -1.98
CA MET A 188 -4.77 4.49 -2.54
C MET A 188 -3.67 4.57 -3.61
N ALA A 189 -3.93 5.42 -4.61
CA ALA A 189 -2.96 6.00 -5.52
C ALA A 189 -2.93 7.53 -5.38
N TRP A 190 -2.75 8.00 -4.14
CA TRP A 190 -2.79 9.41 -3.81
C TRP A 190 -1.50 10.13 -4.20
N MET A 191 -1.65 11.22 -4.94
CA MET A 191 -0.55 12.03 -5.43
C MET A 191 -0.21 13.21 -4.52
N THR A 192 1.05 13.62 -4.55
CA THR A 192 1.48 14.91 -3.98
C THR A 192 1.42 16.01 -5.04
N ARG A 193 1.28 17.26 -4.60
CA ARG A 193 1.38 18.46 -5.45
C ARG A 193 2.78 19.09 -5.41
N GLU A 194 3.67 18.55 -4.58
CA GLU A 194 5.05 19.01 -4.49
C GLU A 194 5.85 18.63 -5.73
N ASP A 195 6.93 19.39 -5.99
CA ASP A 195 7.87 19.05 -7.06
C ASP A 195 8.53 17.68 -6.79
N GLY A 196 8.42 16.76 -7.76
CA GLY A 196 8.89 15.39 -7.60
C GLY A 196 10.38 15.26 -7.28
N ARG A 197 11.23 16.17 -7.80
CA ARG A 197 12.68 16.11 -7.55
C ARG A 197 13.01 16.53 -6.13
N MET A 198 12.27 17.48 -5.57
CA MET A 198 12.41 17.88 -4.18
C MET A 198 11.80 16.83 -3.24
N PHE A 199 10.59 16.39 -3.56
CA PHE A 199 9.84 15.40 -2.76
C PHE A 199 10.62 14.10 -2.58
N SER A 200 11.29 13.62 -3.65
CA SER A 200 12.03 12.35 -3.61
C SER A 200 13.36 12.41 -2.85
N ARG A 201 13.79 13.59 -2.34
CA ARG A 201 15.07 13.72 -1.60
C ARG A 201 14.99 13.20 -0.17
N MET A 202 13.79 13.10 0.39
CA MET A 202 13.56 12.69 1.78
C MET A 202 12.66 11.45 1.79
N PRO A 203 13.08 10.32 1.18
CA PRO A 203 12.21 9.16 0.97
C PRO A 203 11.75 8.51 2.28
N ASN A 204 12.56 8.61 3.33
CA ASN A 204 12.27 8.02 4.64
C ASN A 204 11.41 8.95 5.51
N GLU A 205 11.15 10.18 5.08
CA GLU A 205 10.29 11.11 5.80
C GLU A 205 8.85 10.98 5.28
N PRO A 206 7.87 10.82 6.17
CA PRO A 206 6.47 10.81 5.76
C PRO A 206 6.05 12.17 5.20
N ASP A 207 5.04 12.17 4.34
CA ASP A 207 4.32 13.38 3.93
C ASP A 207 3.21 13.69 4.94
N MET A 208 3.56 14.47 5.96
CA MET A 208 2.65 14.83 7.05
C MET A 208 1.49 15.72 6.61
N ASP A 209 1.65 16.50 5.54
CA ASP A 209 0.57 17.33 5.01
C ASP A 209 -0.51 16.45 4.38
N THR A 210 -0.09 15.43 3.63
CA THR A 210 -1.00 14.42 3.05
C THR A 210 -1.70 13.59 4.14
N LEU A 211 -0.97 13.07 5.14
CA LEU A 211 -1.58 12.33 6.25
C LEU A 211 -2.59 13.19 7.02
N THR A 212 -2.22 14.44 7.31
CA THR A 212 -3.09 15.42 7.97
C THR A 212 -4.37 15.65 7.17
N TYR A 213 -4.25 15.78 5.85
CA TYR A 213 -5.41 15.92 4.97
C TYR A 213 -6.34 14.71 5.09
N TRP A 214 -5.82 13.48 5.01
CA TRP A 214 -6.64 12.27 5.13
C TRP A 214 -7.36 12.19 6.49
N VAL A 215 -6.65 12.44 7.59
CA VAL A 215 -7.24 12.46 8.93
C VAL A 215 -8.32 13.56 9.05
N THR A 216 -8.08 14.73 8.45
CA THR A 216 -9.08 15.82 8.43
C THR A 216 -10.34 15.45 7.63
N ARG A 217 -10.24 14.56 6.64
CA ARG A 217 -11.42 14.04 5.92
C ARG A 217 -12.25 13.06 6.76
N LEU A 218 -11.70 12.57 7.86
CA LEU A 218 -12.36 11.70 8.85
C LEU A 218 -12.79 12.44 10.12
N GLU A 219 -12.91 13.77 10.05
CA GLU A 219 -13.24 14.63 11.17
C GLU A 219 -14.51 14.24 11.95
N PRO A 220 -15.61 13.77 11.31
CA PRO A 220 -16.77 13.26 12.04
C PRO A 220 -16.46 12.10 12.99
N LEU A 221 -15.54 11.20 12.63
CA LEU A 221 -15.14 10.08 13.49
C LEU A 221 -14.45 10.61 14.75
N ILE A 222 -13.57 11.59 14.58
CA ILE A 222 -12.85 12.23 15.68
C ILE A 222 -13.86 12.90 16.63
N ARG A 223 -14.85 13.62 16.09
CA ARG A 223 -15.90 14.28 16.90
C ARG A 223 -16.89 13.34 17.55
N SER A 224 -17.04 12.10 17.06
CA SER A 224 -18.09 11.20 17.53
C SER A 224 -17.89 10.70 18.97
N GLU A 225 -16.71 10.94 19.57
CA GLU A 225 -16.36 10.52 20.94
C GLU A 225 -16.69 9.04 21.21
N ASN A 226 -16.51 8.18 20.19
CA ASN A 226 -16.77 6.75 20.31
C ASN A 226 -15.89 6.12 21.40
N GLU A 227 -16.52 5.30 22.26
CA GLU A 227 -15.83 4.52 23.29
C GLU A 227 -14.93 3.44 22.65
N ASP A 228 -15.41 2.80 21.59
CA ASP A 228 -14.64 1.80 20.83
C ASP A 228 -13.72 2.47 19.80
N GLU A 229 -12.50 1.95 19.69
CA GLU A 229 -11.50 2.46 18.75
C GLU A 229 -11.82 1.99 17.32
N ILE A 230 -11.88 2.94 16.39
CA ILE A 230 -11.96 2.68 14.94
C ILE A 230 -10.54 2.66 14.38
N ILE A 231 -10.12 1.52 13.83
CA ILE A 231 -8.82 1.39 13.17
C ILE A 231 -8.95 1.80 11.71
N VAL A 232 -8.13 2.75 11.26
CA VAL A 232 -8.09 3.22 9.88
C VAL A 232 -6.73 2.90 9.26
N VAL A 233 -6.78 2.19 8.14
CA VAL A 233 -5.61 1.70 7.40
C VAL A 233 -5.51 2.46 6.07
N PHE A 234 -4.53 3.35 5.96
CA PHE A 234 -4.19 4.02 4.70
C PHE A 234 -3.05 3.24 4.02
N CYS A 235 -3.34 2.56 2.91
CA CYS A 235 -2.32 1.88 2.12
C CYS A 235 -2.18 2.57 0.77
N ASN A 236 -1.17 3.42 0.66
CA ASN A 236 -0.91 4.23 -0.51
C ASN A 236 0.36 3.76 -1.23
N ARG A 237 0.36 3.82 -2.56
CA ARG A 237 1.57 3.57 -3.35
C ARG A 237 2.56 4.73 -3.22
N THR A 238 3.80 4.47 -3.58
CA THR A 238 4.87 5.48 -3.74
C THR A 238 5.38 5.50 -5.18
N GLY A 239 6.39 6.32 -5.46
CA GLY A 239 7.07 6.42 -6.74
C GLY A 239 6.43 7.43 -7.69
N THR A 240 6.69 7.23 -8.98
CA THR A 240 6.33 8.18 -10.03
C THR A 240 5.87 7.41 -11.27
N GLU A 241 4.86 7.95 -11.94
CA GLU A 241 4.39 7.52 -13.26
C GLU A 241 4.25 8.77 -14.15
N ASP A 242 5.11 8.88 -15.17
CA ASP A 242 5.25 10.07 -16.00
C ASP A 242 5.49 11.35 -15.17
N ASP A 243 4.51 12.25 -15.16
CA ASP A 243 4.50 13.53 -14.47
C ASP A 243 3.85 13.47 -13.07
N VAL A 244 3.31 12.31 -12.68
CA VAL A 244 2.59 12.13 -11.41
C VAL A 244 3.49 11.50 -10.36
N VAL A 245 3.56 12.13 -9.19
CA VAL A 245 4.34 11.66 -8.03
C VAL A 245 3.37 11.24 -6.92
N TYR A 246 3.54 10.02 -6.40
CA TYR A 246 2.68 9.47 -5.36
C TYR A 246 3.25 9.74 -3.97
N ALA A 247 2.37 10.05 -3.02
CA ALA A 247 2.75 10.55 -1.70
C ALA A 247 3.34 9.47 -0.77
N GLY A 248 3.22 8.17 -1.09
CA GLY A 248 3.56 7.09 -0.18
C GLY A 248 2.85 7.29 1.15
N THR A 249 3.60 7.27 2.25
CA THR A 249 3.09 7.63 3.58
C THR A 249 1.95 6.73 4.05
N SER A 250 2.01 5.44 3.70
CA SER A 250 1.07 4.44 4.24
C SER A 250 1.11 4.44 5.76
N ALA A 251 -0.06 4.34 6.38
CA ALA A 251 -0.24 4.56 7.81
C ALA A 251 -1.33 3.67 8.38
N VAL A 252 -1.19 3.33 9.67
CA VAL A 252 -2.26 2.74 10.48
C VAL A 252 -2.52 3.67 11.66
N VAL A 253 -3.75 4.15 11.77
CA VAL A 253 -4.18 5.06 12.83
C VAL A 253 -5.40 4.51 13.56
N GLY A 254 -5.55 4.85 14.83
CA GLY A 254 -6.74 4.57 15.63
C GLY A 254 -7.45 5.88 15.97
N VAL A 255 -8.78 5.90 15.88
CA VAL A 255 -9.61 7.02 16.30
C VAL A 255 -10.48 6.57 17.46
N GLN A 256 -10.32 7.22 18.61
CA GLN A 256 -11.05 6.89 19.84
C GLN A 256 -11.13 8.14 20.72
N ASP A 257 -12.31 8.44 21.28
CA ASP A 257 -12.49 9.51 22.28
C ASP A 257 -11.88 10.88 21.89
N GLY A 258 -12.13 11.33 20.66
CA GLY A 258 -11.57 12.62 20.18
C GLY A 258 -10.08 12.59 19.82
N GLU A 259 -9.42 11.45 19.96
CA GLU A 259 -7.99 11.29 19.75
C GLU A 259 -7.67 10.51 18.47
N VAL A 260 -6.60 10.92 17.80
CA VAL A 260 -6.03 10.18 16.66
C VAL A 260 -4.67 9.62 17.06
N LYS A 261 -4.62 8.31 17.25
CA LYS A 261 -3.44 7.53 17.62
C LYS A 261 -2.76 7.00 16.37
N ILE A 262 -1.43 7.03 16.33
CA ILE A 262 -0.64 6.51 15.21
C ILE A 262 0.06 5.25 15.67
N TYR A 263 -0.25 4.13 15.02
CA TYR A 263 0.36 2.82 15.28
C TYR A 263 1.54 2.54 14.34
N GLY A 264 1.51 3.06 13.11
CA GLY A 264 2.60 2.90 12.15
C GLY A 264 2.52 3.91 11.01
N LEU A 265 3.66 4.26 10.44
CA LEU A 265 3.79 5.19 9.33
C LEU A 265 5.06 4.87 8.52
N LEU A 266 4.97 4.86 7.21
CA LEU A 266 6.13 4.78 6.32
C LEU A 266 6.52 6.16 5.79
N GLY A 267 7.78 6.28 5.38
CA GLY A 267 8.28 7.41 4.60
C GLY A 267 7.60 7.53 3.23
N ARG A 268 7.61 8.73 2.66
CA ARG A 268 6.96 9.03 1.36
C ARG A 268 7.51 8.23 0.17
N GLY A 269 8.76 7.76 0.27
CA GLY A 269 9.50 7.06 -0.79
C GLY A 269 9.85 5.60 -0.47
N GLU A 270 9.50 5.11 0.72
CA GLU A 270 9.86 3.77 1.17
C GLU A 270 9.09 2.69 0.41
N LYS A 271 9.75 1.56 0.13
CA LYS A 271 9.17 0.41 -0.57
C LYS A 271 9.22 -0.80 0.36
N GLU A 272 8.37 -0.77 1.37
CA GLU A 272 8.40 -1.69 2.50
C GLU A 272 6.98 -2.14 2.89
N LEU A 273 6.91 -3.19 3.70
CA LEU A 273 5.67 -3.60 4.35
C LEU A 273 5.62 -2.93 5.73
N LEU A 274 4.69 -2.02 5.95
CA LEU A 274 4.39 -1.54 7.28
C LEU A 274 3.67 -2.64 8.05
N VAL A 275 4.27 -3.15 9.12
CA VAL A 275 3.65 -4.16 9.99
C VAL A 275 3.31 -3.51 11.32
N VAL A 276 2.04 -3.54 11.69
CA VAL A 276 1.50 -2.95 12.90
C VAL A 276 0.72 -4.01 13.66
N ASP A 277 0.94 -4.11 14.96
CA ASP A 277 0.08 -4.90 15.85
C ASP A 277 -0.66 -3.95 16.80
N THR A 278 -1.97 -3.81 16.61
CA THR A 278 -2.82 -2.90 17.38
C THR A 278 -3.09 -3.38 18.81
N SER A 279 -2.58 -4.54 19.21
CA SER A 279 -2.56 -4.93 20.63
C SER A 279 -1.43 -4.22 21.41
N ASN A 280 -0.43 -3.68 20.72
CA ASN A 280 0.62 -2.87 21.32
C ASN A 280 0.17 -1.41 21.43
N PRO A 281 0.70 -0.64 22.40
CA PRO A 281 0.40 0.79 22.50
C PRO A 281 0.78 1.55 21.22
N PRO A 282 0.00 2.58 20.82
CA PRO A 282 0.38 3.46 19.72
C PRO A 282 1.69 4.18 20.03
N TYR A 283 2.53 4.41 19.02
CA TYR A 283 3.83 5.04 19.23
C TYR A 283 3.75 6.58 19.28
N ALA A 284 2.71 7.16 18.67
CA ALA A 284 2.48 8.60 18.65
C ALA A 284 0.98 8.93 18.65
N LYS A 285 0.65 10.20 18.93
CA LYS A 285 -0.69 10.76 18.80
C LYS A 285 -0.62 12.00 17.93
N LEU A 286 -1.58 12.20 17.04
CA LEU A 286 -1.72 13.44 16.28
C LEU A 286 -2.38 14.50 17.18
N VAL A 287 -1.68 15.61 17.39
CA VAL A 287 -2.08 16.72 18.27
C VAL A 287 -2.27 17.98 17.44
N TYR A 288 -3.43 18.60 17.62
CA TYR A 288 -3.71 19.93 17.08
C TYR A 288 -3.08 21.00 17.97
N ARG A 289 -2.21 21.84 17.40
CA ARG A 289 -1.71 23.04 18.09
C ARG A 289 -2.14 24.31 17.33
N PRO A 290 -2.90 25.22 17.96
CA PRO A 290 -3.15 26.53 17.37
C PRO A 290 -1.83 27.30 17.20
N GLU A 291 -1.75 28.11 16.15
CA GLU A 291 -0.51 28.76 15.69
C GLU A 291 0.15 29.70 16.74
N SER A 292 -0.57 30.09 17.79
CA SER A 292 -0.13 30.96 18.88
C SER A 292 0.88 30.34 19.87
N GLU A 293 1.11 29.02 19.82
CA GLU A 293 1.95 28.30 20.79
C GLU A 293 3.19 27.63 20.18
N ARG A 294 3.86 28.28 19.21
CA ARG A 294 5.18 27.82 18.77
C ARG A 294 6.20 28.04 19.89
N PRO A 295 6.94 27.01 20.36
CA PRO A 295 8.11 27.23 21.19
C PRO A 295 9.16 28.00 20.39
N SER A 296 9.52 29.20 20.83
CA SER A 296 10.56 30.06 20.25
C SER A 296 11.97 29.45 20.27
N ALA A 297 12.12 28.23 20.81
CA ALA A 297 13.41 27.57 21.02
C ALA A 297 14.10 27.14 19.71
N VAL A 298 13.35 26.74 18.68
CA VAL A 298 13.94 26.21 17.42
C VAL A 298 14.65 27.31 16.60
N HIS A 299 14.26 28.57 16.78
CA HIS A 299 14.91 29.68 16.10
C HIS A 299 16.27 30.07 16.73
N SER A 300 16.48 29.74 18.01
CA SER A 300 17.67 30.17 18.77
C SER A 300 18.88 29.26 18.58
N GLU A 301 18.67 27.96 18.31
CA GLU A 301 19.75 26.99 18.14
C GLU A 301 20.34 27.02 16.73
N LEU A 302 19.51 27.21 15.71
CA LEU A 302 19.98 27.36 14.32
C LEU A 302 20.75 28.67 14.11
N GLN A 303 20.36 29.78 14.75
CA GLN A 303 21.12 31.04 14.64
C GLN A 303 22.53 30.95 15.25
N ARG A 304 22.71 30.19 16.34
CA ARG A 304 24.04 30.00 16.96
C ARG A 304 24.96 29.07 16.17
N LEU A 305 24.39 28.12 15.43
CA LEU A 305 25.16 27.18 14.61
C LEU A 305 25.64 27.81 13.30
N PHE A 306 24.91 28.79 12.74
CA PHE A 306 25.24 29.39 11.44
C PHE A 306 26.02 30.71 11.50
N PHE A 307 26.07 31.40 12.65
CA PHE A 307 26.78 32.70 12.77
C PHE A 307 27.52 32.82 14.12
N PRO A 308 28.78 32.34 14.24
CA PRO A 308 29.50 32.35 15.51
C PRO A 308 29.99 33.74 15.96
N HIS A 309 30.01 34.73 15.06
CA HIS A 309 30.47 36.09 15.37
C HIS A 309 29.68 37.13 14.58
N ALA A 310 28.65 37.71 15.20
CA ALA A 310 28.12 39.00 14.82
C ALA A 310 28.00 39.82 16.10
N ASP A 311 28.91 40.78 16.26
CA ASP A 311 28.91 41.73 17.35
C ASP A 311 27.60 42.53 17.41
N ALA A 312 27.18 42.80 18.63
CA ALA A 312 26.00 43.56 18.96
C ALA A 312 26.19 45.05 18.60
N THR A 313 25.74 45.46 17.41
CA THR A 313 25.38 46.86 17.14
C THR A 313 24.20 46.96 16.19
N ASN A 314 23.09 47.48 16.71
CA ASN A 314 21.98 48.18 16.05
C ASN A 314 21.98 48.18 14.50
N VAL A 315 21.14 47.34 13.88
CA VAL A 315 20.62 47.60 12.53
C VAL A 315 19.12 47.32 12.55
N SER A 316 18.35 48.35 12.20
CA SER A 316 16.89 48.37 12.10
C SER A 316 16.36 47.28 11.18
N ALA A 317 15.22 46.70 11.57
CA ALA A 317 14.47 45.73 10.79
C ALA A 317 14.13 46.26 9.37
N HIS A 318 14.80 45.72 8.37
CA HIS A 318 14.28 45.68 7.00
C HIS A 318 13.78 44.27 6.73
N GLN A 319 12.45 44.11 6.73
CA GLN A 319 11.78 43.00 6.07
C GLN A 319 12.20 43.02 4.59
N THR A 320 12.99 42.03 4.18
CA THR A 320 13.21 41.79 2.75
C THR A 320 12.01 40.98 2.26
N VAL A 321 10.99 41.69 1.79
CA VAL A 321 9.95 41.13 0.93
C VAL A 321 10.59 40.88 -0.42
N VAL A 322 10.87 39.62 -0.74
CA VAL A 322 11.26 39.25 -2.10
C VAL A 322 9.98 39.09 -2.92
N SER A 323 9.60 40.17 -3.60
CA SER A 323 8.62 40.16 -4.69
C SER A 323 9.35 39.80 -5.99
N PHE A 324 8.85 38.80 -6.72
CA PHE A 324 9.22 38.59 -8.12
C PHE A 324 7.98 38.57 -9.01
N CYS A 325 7.99 39.49 -9.99
CA CYS A 325 7.01 39.63 -11.07
C CYS A 325 7.04 38.45 -12.05
N LYS A 326 5.87 38.19 -12.67
CA LYS A 326 5.66 37.28 -13.80
C LYS A 326 6.57 37.61 -15.01
N PRO A 327 6.97 36.57 -15.78
CA PRO A 327 7.06 36.68 -17.23
C PRO A 327 6.02 35.80 -17.95
N SER A 328 5.24 36.49 -18.79
CA SER A 328 4.55 36.11 -20.04
C SER A 328 4.20 34.66 -20.39
N GLU A 329 2.95 34.52 -20.82
CA GLU A 329 2.27 33.42 -21.50
C GLU A 329 3.05 32.78 -22.65
N THR A 330 3.13 31.44 -22.68
CA THR A 330 2.63 30.63 -23.80
C THR A 330 2.57 29.14 -23.45
N SER A 331 1.44 28.52 -23.85
CA SER A 331 1.07 27.08 -23.82
C SER A 331 0.62 26.43 -22.50
N TYR A 332 -0.65 25.97 -22.53
CA TYR A 332 -1.42 25.16 -21.56
C TYR A 332 -2.21 25.92 -20.48
N GLN A 333 -3.14 26.79 -20.94
CA GLN A 333 -4.38 27.09 -20.23
C GLN A 333 -5.37 25.93 -20.40
N ILE A 334 -5.76 25.30 -19.28
CA ILE A 334 -7.15 25.18 -18.78
C ILE A 334 -6.99 24.84 -17.29
N CYS A 335 -6.98 25.87 -16.45
CA CYS A 335 -7.14 25.80 -14.99
C CYS A 335 -7.52 27.21 -14.52
N GLN A 336 -8.78 27.58 -14.69
CA GLN A 336 -9.39 28.70 -13.97
C GLN A 336 -10.82 28.32 -13.63
N GLY A 337 -11.07 27.94 -12.38
CA GLY A 337 -12.42 27.65 -11.91
C GLY A 337 -12.51 26.81 -10.65
N ALA A 338 -11.79 27.16 -9.58
CA ALA A 338 -12.15 26.83 -8.19
C ALA A 338 -11.15 27.46 -7.20
N THR A 339 -11.06 28.79 -7.20
CA THR A 339 -10.56 29.53 -6.05
C THR A 339 -11.75 30.21 -5.39
N GLN A 340 -12.41 29.51 -4.47
CA GLN A 340 -13.05 30.21 -3.37
C GLN A 340 -12.05 30.23 -2.23
N HIS A 341 -11.62 31.43 -1.87
CA HIS A 341 -10.90 31.71 -0.64
C HIS A 341 -11.72 31.16 0.53
N SER A 342 -11.23 30.10 1.18
CA SER A 342 -11.53 29.88 2.59
C SER A 342 -10.40 30.50 3.39
N ASP A 343 -10.71 31.59 4.10
CA ASP A 343 -9.86 32.15 5.15
C ASP A 343 -9.78 31.16 6.31
N THR A 344 -9.00 30.10 6.11
CA THR A 344 -8.67 29.13 7.15
C THR A 344 -7.20 29.39 7.50
N PRO A 345 -6.87 29.76 8.76
CA PRO A 345 -5.46 29.93 9.15
C PRO A 345 -4.70 28.64 8.85
N ALA A 346 -3.42 28.73 8.50
CA ALA A 346 -2.59 27.56 8.24
C ALA A 346 -2.54 26.69 9.50
N ARG A 347 -3.24 25.55 9.46
CA ARG A 347 -3.35 24.61 10.58
C ARG A 347 -2.24 23.58 10.45
N TYR A 348 -1.30 23.57 11.39
CA TYR A 348 -0.24 22.57 11.43
C TYR A 348 -0.59 21.53 12.51
N LEU A 349 -0.83 20.29 12.09
CA LEU A 349 -0.97 19.14 12.97
C LEU A 349 0.41 18.51 13.16
N TYR A 350 0.79 18.30 14.41
CA TYR A 350 2.05 17.64 14.77
C TYR A 350 1.71 16.30 15.42
N TYR A 351 2.57 15.30 15.29
CA TYR A 351 2.44 14.11 16.12
C TYR A 351 3.40 14.21 17.30
N GLU A 352 2.92 13.84 18.48
CA GLU A 352 3.71 13.76 19.70
C GLU A 352 3.95 12.30 20.03
N TYR A 353 5.21 11.93 20.25
CA TYR A 353 5.55 10.60 20.72
C TYR A 353 4.98 10.38 22.12
N ILE A 354 4.31 9.25 22.33
CA ILE A 354 3.63 8.92 23.60
C ILE A 354 4.65 8.57 24.71
N SER A 355 5.97 8.58 24.43
CA SER A 355 7.02 8.38 25.42
C SER A 355 7.93 9.61 25.60
N GLY A 356 7.99 10.13 26.82
CA GLY A 356 8.87 11.23 27.27
C GLY A 356 10.35 10.84 27.42
N GLY A 357 10.93 10.14 26.44
CA GLY A 357 12.34 9.77 26.43
C GLY A 357 13.14 10.61 25.44
N ARG A 358 14.11 11.40 25.91
CA ARG A 358 15.20 11.93 25.07
C ARG A 358 15.99 10.74 24.50
N GLY A 359 15.68 10.32 23.28
CA GLY A 359 16.46 9.36 22.51
C GLY A 359 16.97 10.01 21.24
N GLU A 360 18.27 10.35 21.20
CA GLU A 360 18.99 10.54 19.95
C GLU A 360 18.93 9.21 19.17
N LEU A 361 18.24 9.21 18.03
CA LEU A 361 18.31 8.11 17.07
C LEU A 361 19.67 8.16 16.35
N SER A 362 20.67 7.50 16.94
CA SER A 362 21.88 7.12 16.21
C SER A 362 21.53 5.91 15.34
N TRP A 363 21.59 6.08 14.02
CA TRP A 363 21.49 4.98 13.05
C TRP A 363 22.71 4.04 13.20
N ARG A 364 22.61 3.03 14.07
CA ARG A 364 23.55 1.90 14.09
C ARG A 364 22.93 0.71 13.37
N ARG A 365 23.53 0.38 12.21
CA ARG A 365 23.41 -0.92 11.54
C ARG A 365 23.55 -2.05 12.57
N GLN A 366 22.50 -2.81 12.82
CA GLN A 366 22.63 -4.13 13.42
C GLN A 366 23.18 -5.10 12.36
N HIS A 367 24.50 -5.22 12.29
CA HIS A 367 25.12 -6.45 11.83
C HIS A 367 25.20 -7.39 13.04
N GLN A 368 24.36 -8.42 13.09
CA GLN A 368 24.65 -9.57 13.94
C GLN A 368 25.72 -10.43 13.25
N SER A 369 26.97 -10.25 13.66
CA SER A 369 28.04 -11.23 13.46
C SER A 369 28.00 -12.24 14.61
N SER A 370 27.69 -13.50 14.31
CA SER A 370 27.85 -14.60 15.25
C SER A 370 29.34 -14.99 15.34
N HIS A 371 29.98 -14.58 16.42
CA HIS A 371 31.22 -15.19 16.91
C HIS A 371 30.96 -15.79 18.29
N ALA A 372 30.82 -17.12 18.32
CA ALA A 372 30.97 -17.91 19.53
C ALA A 372 32.42 -18.40 19.58
N ASN A 373 33.10 -18.13 20.71
CA ASN A 373 34.46 -18.59 20.96
C ASN A 373 34.52 -19.35 22.30
N GLY A 374 35.14 -20.52 22.27
CA GLY A 374 35.69 -21.27 23.41
C GLY A 374 34.89 -22.52 23.80
N SER A 375 35.49 -23.67 24.10
CA SER A 375 36.89 -24.13 24.07
C SER A 375 36.91 -25.61 24.50
N LYS A 376 37.78 -26.43 23.86
CA LYS A 376 38.40 -27.71 24.33
C LYS A 376 37.45 -28.89 24.63
N SER A 377 37.77 -30.17 24.41
CA SER A 377 38.94 -30.91 23.96
C SER A 377 38.46 -32.28 23.41
N ASP A 378 39.19 -32.89 22.49
CA ASP A 378 39.69 -34.27 22.60
C ASP A 378 40.10 -34.86 21.23
N THR A 379 41.08 -35.75 21.35
CA THR A 379 42.11 -36.23 20.43
C THR A 379 41.72 -37.34 19.44
N HIS A 380 42.64 -37.59 18.49
CA HIS A 380 42.82 -38.74 17.55
C HIS A 380 42.13 -38.60 16.17
N GLY A 381 42.75 -38.82 15.01
CA GLY A 381 44.09 -39.26 14.60
C GLY A 381 44.13 -39.45 13.06
N TYR A 382 45.34 -39.60 12.49
CA TYR A 382 45.70 -40.00 11.10
C TYR A 382 45.41 -38.99 9.97
N ALA A 383 46.43 -38.34 9.36
CA ALA A 383 47.30 -38.81 8.25
C ALA A 383 46.48 -39.13 6.98
N THR A 384 46.67 -38.52 5.80
CA THR A 384 47.91 -38.32 5.01
C THR A 384 47.72 -37.28 3.90
N GLU A 385 48.81 -36.58 3.55
CA GLU A 385 49.04 -35.86 2.29
C GLU A 385 48.84 -36.75 1.07
N VAL A 386 48.37 -36.20 -0.07
CA VAL A 386 49.04 -36.29 -1.38
C VAL A 386 48.65 -35.06 -2.22
N ASP A 387 49.68 -34.32 -2.62
CA ASP A 387 49.67 -33.23 -3.61
C ASP A 387 49.92 -33.80 -5.02
N HIS A 388 49.47 -33.11 -6.07
CA HIS A 388 50.07 -32.98 -7.42
C HIS A 388 49.05 -32.57 -8.50
N SER A 389 49.13 -31.30 -8.93
CA SER A 389 49.49 -30.81 -10.28
C SER A 389 49.25 -31.77 -11.49
N ALA A 390 48.83 -31.41 -12.71
CA ALA A 390 48.95 -30.16 -13.48
C ALA A 390 48.41 -30.36 -14.94
N ILE A 391 48.10 -29.24 -15.61
CA ILE A 391 48.49 -28.87 -17.01
C ILE A 391 47.72 -29.44 -18.26
N SER A 392 47.06 -28.48 -18.95
CA SER A 392 47.02 -28.20 -20.41
C SER A 392 46.26 -29.15 -21.37
N SER A 393 45.70 -28.76 -22.52
CA SER A 393 45.45 -27.48 -23.21
C SER A 393 44.72 -27.74 -24.54
N THR A 394 44.02 -26.69 -25.03
CA THR A 394 43.82 -26.28 -26.45
C THR A 394 43.17 -27.22 -27.50
N ARG A 395 42.08 -26.74 -28.11
CA ARG A 395 42.08 -26.23 -29.51
C ARG A 395 40.78 -25.51 -29.92
N THR A 396 40.94 -24.64 -30.91
CA THR A 396 40.07 -23.54 -31.38
C THR A 396 39.50 -23.79 -32.79
N MET A 397 38.51 -22.98 -33.20
CA MET A 397 38.04 -22.60 -34.56
C MET A 397 36.82 -23.37 -35.12
N ALA A 398 35.88 -22.80 -35.90
CA ALA A 398 35.50 -21.42 -36.29
C ALA A 398 34.15 -21.45 -37.08
N ILE A 399 33.37 -20.37 -36.98
CA ILE A 399 32.53 -19.63 -37.96
C ILE A 399 31.66 -20.38 -39.00
N GLY A 400 30.37 -19.99 -39.10
CA GLY A 400 29.55 -20.10 -40.33
C GLY A 400 28.16 -19.44 -40.20
N GLN A 401 27.90 -18.39 -41.00
CA GLN A 401 26.59 -17.74 -41.19
C GLN A 401 25.75 -18.43 -42.28
N SER A 402 24.42 -18.48 -42.13
CA SER A 402 23.42 -18.32 -43.23
C SER A 402 21.96 -18.43 -42.73
N HIS A 403 21.11 -17.48 -43.12
CA HIS A 403 19.64 -17.52 -43.22
C HIS A 403 19.26 -17.62 -44.73
N PRO A 404 17.98 -17.69 -45.19
CA PRO A 404 16.69 -18.07 -44.57
C PRO A 404 15.84 -19.07 -45.44
N ALA A 405 14.68 -19.53 -44.97
CA ALA A 405 13.53 -19.90 -45.83
C ALA A 405 12.21 -19.99 -45.04
N GLU A 406 11.21 -19.23 -45.49
CA GLU A 406 9.79 -19.30 -45.15
C GLU A 406 9.14 -20.57 -45.72
N TRP A 407 8.09 -21.13 -45.09
CA TRP A 407 6.88 -21.66 -45.75
C TRP A 407 5.70 -21.68 -44.76
N SER A 408 4.63 -20.99 -45.13
CA SER A 408 3.27 -21.05 -44.56
C SER A 408 2.51 -22.29 -45.05
N VAL A 409 1.60 -22.88 -44.26
CA VAL A 409 0.23 -23.37 -44.62
C VAL A 409 -0.49 -23.90 -43.34
N ARG A 410 -1.71 -23.40 -43.09
CA ARG A 410 -2.82 -24.01 -42.28
C ARG A 410 -3.87 -24.57 -43.28
N PRO A 411 -5.02 -25.20 -42.90
CA PRO A 411 -5.44 -26.00 -41.73
C PRO A 411 -6.16 -27.33 -42.15
N VAL A 412 -6.43 -28.28 -41.22
CA VAL A 412 -7.69 -29.09 -41.19
C VAL A 412 -7.96 -29.59 -39.75
N ASP A 413 -9.25 -29.61 -39.41
CA ASP A 413 -9.94 -29.89 -38.14
C ASP A 413 -9.91 -31.32 -37.55
N ALA A 414 -10.36 -31.35 -36.29
CA ALA A 414 -11.08 -32.40 -35.55
C ALA A 414 -10.26 -33.37 -34.66
N PHE A 415 -10.38 -33.24 -33.33
CA PHE A 415 -11.18 -34.17 -32.48
C PHE A 415 -11.24 -33.71 -31.00
N ARG A 416 -12.49 -33.57 -30.55
CA ARG A 416 -13.12 -33.61 -29.20
C ARG A 416 -12.27 -33.90 -27.93
N SER A 417 -12.36 -32.93 -27.01
CA SER A 417 -12.72 -33.00 -25.57
C SER A 417 -12.39 -34.24 -24.72
N VAL A 418 -11.54 -34.05 -23.71
CA VAL A 418 -11.61 -34.75 -22.41
C VAL A 418 -11.37 -33.73 -21.29
N SER A 419 -12.24 -33.75 -20.28
CA SER A 419 -12.43 -32.80 -19.19
C SER A 419 -11.38 -32.89 -18.07
N ALA A 420 -10.93 -31.74 -17.57
CA ALA A 420 -10.12 -31.60 -16.35
C ALA A 420 -10.98 -31.69 -15.07
N ILE A 421 -11.57 -32.86 -14.81
CA ILE A 421 -12.29 -33.15 -13.54
C ILE A 421 -11.53 -34.15 -12.65
N ASP A 422 -10.45 -34.78 -13.14
CA ASP A 422 -9.80 -35.87 -12.40
C ASP A 422 -8.60 -35.48 -11.51
N SER A 423 -8.27 -34.19 -11.38
CA SER A 423 -7.18 -33.74 -10.49
C SER A 423 -7.64 -33.19 -9.13
N VAL A 424 -8.96 -33.01 -8.92
CA VAL A 424 -9.51 -32.43 -7.68
C VAL A 424 -9.90 -33.50 -6.64
N ARG A 425 -9.98 -34.78 -7.03
CA ARG A 425 -10.36 -35.87 -6.13
C ARG A 425 -9.19 -36.49 -5.35
N ALA A 426 -7.95 -36.33 -5.83
CA ALA A 426 -6.77 -36.97 -5.24
C ALA A 426 -6.19 -36.25 -4.00
N ILE A 427 -6.62 -35.01 -3.72
CA ILE A 427 -6.11 -34.23 -2.57
C ILE A 427 -7.07 -34.24 -1.37
N ARG A 428 -8.34 -34.65 -1.56
CA ARG A 428 -9.35 -34.73 -0.50
C ARG A 428 -9.32 -36.03 0.33
N GLU A 429 -8.64 -37.09 -0.13
CA GLU A 429 -8.60 -38.38 0.58
C GLU A 429 -7.38 -38.57 1.51
N LEU A 430 -6.44 -37.62 1.56
CA LEU A 430 -5.25 -37.71 2.44
C LEU A 430 -5.38 -36.95 3.78
N ARG A 431 -6.51 -36.27 4.04
CA ARG A 431 -6.77 -35.60 5.34
C ARG A 431 -7.86 -36.26 6.20
N SER A 432 -8.54 -37.30 5.72
CA SER A 432 -9.56 -38.05 6.49
C SER A 432 -9.03 -39.30 7.21
N PHE A 433 -7.72 -39.60 7.11
CA PHE A 433 -7.12 -40.83 7.67
C PHE A 433 -6.24 -40.62 8.92
N HIS A 434 -6.22 -39.43 9.54
CA HIS A 434 -5.42 -39.14 10.74
C HIS A 434 -6.20 -38.65 11.97
N GLN A 435 -7.52 -38.82 11.97
CA GLN A 435 -8.35 -38.36 13.09
C GLN A 435 -9.44 -39.36 13.47
N TYR A 436 -9.11 -40.66 13.56
CA TYR A 436 -9.95 -41.66 14.25
C TYR A 436 -9.10 -42.88 14.65
N ARG A 437 -8.30 -42.74 15.71
CA ARG A 437 -7.83 -43.87 16.53
C ARG A 437 -7.25 -43.35 17.83
N HIS A 438 -8.12 -43.05 18.78
CA HIS A 438 -7.90 -43.32 20.20
C HIS A 438 -9.22 -43.06 20.94
N VAL A 439 -9.47 -43.86 21.97
CA VAL A 439 -10.61 -43.86 22.91
C VAL A 439 -11.81 -44.71 22.45
N GLU A 440 -11.82 -45.97 22.88
CA GLU A 440 -12.89 -46.61 23.68
C GLU A 440 -12.71 -48.14 23.71
N SER A 441 -12.15 -48.68 24.80
CA SER A 441 -12.40 -50.07 25.21
C SER A 441 -12.03 -50.30 26.67
N SER A 442 -12.93 -50.00 27.62
CA SER A 442 -13.02 -50.73 28.90
C SER A 442 -14.10 -50.15 29.83
N SER A 443 -15.29 -50.74 29.85
CA SER A 443 -16.05 -50.96 31.10
C SER A 443 -17.33 -51.77 30.84
N ALA A 444 -17.23 -53.09 30.96
CA ALA A 444 -18.37 -53.94 31.25
C ALA A 444 -17.88 -55.14 32.07
N ARG A 445 -18.02 -55.06 33.39
CA ARG A 445 -18.15 -56.21 34.29
C ARG A 445 -18.53 -55.77 35.71
N ARG A 446 -19.74 -56.21 36.08
CA ARG A 446 -20.35 -56.38 37.41
C ARG A 446 -20.81 -55.13 38.15
#